data_AF-A0A7U3Q3I2-F1
#
_entry.id   AF-A0A7U3Q3I2-F1
#
_cell.length_a   1.000
_cell.length_b   1.000
_cell.length_c   1.000
_cell.angle_alpha   90.00
_cell.angle_beta   90.00
_cell.angle_gamma   90.00
#
_symmetry.space_group_name_H-M   'P 1'
#
loop_
_entity.id
_entity.type
_entity.pdbx_description
1 polymer ?
#
loop_
_entity_poly.entity_id
_entity_poly.type
_entity_poly.pdbx_seq_one_letter_code
_entity_poly.pdbx_strand_id
1 'polypeptide(L)'
;MNSTKKIFLTALVALFTLTMYSCKTKKMIAKPAPAPVAKPAPPVEEAKPAPAPKEAEESTPVEKPNFNLDNIQFEFNSFVLKTSSFAILDKAVAEMKKAPNTKFVLNGHSSAEGTPEHNMSLSIDRANAVKSYFVNAGLNAANFTIVGHGEKEPITSNDTEEGRIMNRRTEIKVQH
;
A
#
# COMPACT_ATOMS: atom_id res chain seq x y z
N MET A 1 54.39 -4.88 -46.08
CA MET A 1 53.07 -5.42 -45.73
C MET A 1 53.27 -6.68 -44.90
N ASN A 2 52.75 -6.68 -43.67
CA ASN A 2 52.54 -7.79 -42.73
C ASN A 2 53.78 -8.51 -42.15
N SER A 3 54.26 -8.07 -40.98
CA SER A 3 54.91 -8.98 -40.02
C SER A 3 55.10 -8.35 -38.63
N THR A 4 54.29 -8.75 -37.65
CA THR A 4 54.50 -8.63 -36.17
C THR A 4 53.20 -9.08 -35.50
N LYS A 5 53.09 -10.01 -34.54
CA LYS A 5 53.98 -10.55 -33.51
C LYS A 5 53.48 -11.96 -33.14
N LYS A 6 54.38 -12.92 -32.99
CA LYS A 6 54.19 -14.12 -32.16
C LYS A 6 55.49 -14.39 -31.41
N ILE A 7 55.35 -14.86 -30.17
CA ILE A 7 56.31 -15.62 -29.34
C ILE A 7 57.31 -14.82 -28.48
N PHE A 8 57.05 -14.80 -27.17
CA PHE A 8 57.98 -14.75 -26.02
C PHE A 8 57.11 -15.07 -24.78
N LEU A 9 57.44 -15.85 -23.77
CA LEU A 9 58.40 -16.91 -23.44
C LEU A 9 57.94 -17.44 -22.06
N THR A 10 58.09 -18.73 -21.82
CA THR A 10 57.62 -19.51 -20.66
C THR A 10 58.45 -19.37 -19.36
N ALA A 11 57.76 -19.54 -18.22
CA ALA A 11 58.12 -20.33 -17.01
C ALA A 11 58.71 -19.71 -15.70
N LEU A 12 58.28 -20.37 -14.58
CA LEU A 12 58.81 -20.44 -13.18
C LEU A 12 58.40 -19.30 -12.21
N VAL A 13 57.94 -19.50 -10.95
CA VAL A 13 58.33 -20.42 -9.86
C VAL A 13 57.18 -20.64 -8.85
N ALA A 14 57.13 -21.84 -8.25
CA ALA A 14 56.23 -22.31 -7.19
C ALA A 14 56.69 -21.96 -5.76
N LEU A 15 55.76 -21.72 -4.81
CA LEU A 15 55.87 -21.83 -3.34
C LEU A 15 54.49 -21.45 -2.76
N PHE A 16 53.82 -22.06 -1.78
CA PHE A 16 54.14 -23.12 -0.82
C PHE A 16 52.79 -23.60 -0.24
N THR A 17 52.59 -24.91 -0.15
CA THR A 17 51.50 -25.54 0.57
C THR A 17 51.80 -25.59 2.07
N LEU A 18 50.87 -25.23 2.96
CA LEU A 18 50.71 -25.98 4.22
C LEU A 18 49.34 -25.80 4.86
N THR A 19 48.72 -26.95 5.07
CA THR A 19 47.48 -27.28 5.78
C THR A 19 47.60 -27.09 7.29
N MET A 20 46.52 -26.69 7.98
CA MET A 20 46.09 -27.32 9.24
C MET A 20 44.61 -27.00 9.57
N TYR A 21 43.80 -28.05 9.56
CA TYR A 21 42.74 -28.44 10.50
C TYR A 21 42.07 -27.38 11.40
N SER A 22 40.74 -27.32 11.31
CA SER A 22 39.91 -27.38 12.52
C SER A 22 38.71 -28.30 12.32
N CYS A 23 38.61 -29.28 13.22
CA CYS A 23 37.57 -30.30 13.27
C CYS A 23 36.25 -29.72 13.79
N LYS A 24 35.18 -29.94 13.03
CA LYS A 24 33.97 -30.67 13.44
C LYS A 24 33.42 -30.39 14.86
N THR A 25 32.34 -29.62 14.92
CA THR A 25 31.25 -29.85 15.88
C THR A 25 29.93 -30.06 15.12
N LYS A 26 29.41 -31.28 15.25
CA LYS A 26 28.04 -31.66 14.89
C LYS A 26 27.08 -31.07 15.93
N LYS A 27 25.82 -30.97 15.49
CA LYS A 27 24.57 -31.12 16.24
C LYS A 27 23.86 -29.86 16.79
N MET A 28 22.68 -29.68 16.18
CA MET A 28 21.35 -29.53 16.79
C MET A 28 20.71 -28.13 16.89
N ILE A 29 19.59 -28.01 16.14
CA ILE A 29 18.25 -27.52 16.58
C ILE A 29 18.17 -25.98 16.79
N ALA A 30 17.22 -25.21 16.27
CA ALA A 30 15.80 -25.48 16.09
C ALA A 30 15.16 -24.62 14.98
N LYS A 31 14.25 -25.25 14.24
CA LYS A 31 13.05 -24.63 13.66
C LYS A 31 12.30 -23.83 14.75
N PRO A 32 11.76 -22.63 14.50
CA PRO A 32 10.74 -22.09 15.38
C PRO A 32 9.49 -22.95 15.18
N ALA A 33 9.32 -23.92 16.08
CA ALA A 33 8.04 -24.56 16.29
C ALA A 33 7.15 -23.58 17.08
N PRO A 34 5.83 -23.62 16.87
CA PRO A 34 4.87 -22.75 17.53
C PRO A 34 4.94 -22.93 19.05
N ALA A 35 4.72 -21.84 19.78
CA ALA A 35 4.68 -21.86 21.24
C ALA A 35 3.69 -22.92 21.75
N PRO A 36 4.10 -23.81 22.68
CA PRO A 36 3.22 -24.81 23.24
C PRO A 36 2.35 -24.22 24.35
N VAL A 37 1.10 -24.69 24.30
CA VAL A 37 0.01 -24.49 25.24
C VAL A 37 0.40 -25.00 26.63
N ALA A 38 0.23 -24.15 27.66
CA ALA A 38 0.14 -24.59 29.05
C ALA A 38 -1.34 -24.83 29.42
N LYS A 39 -1.62 -25.96 30.07
CA LYS A 39 -2.89 -26.38 30.71
C LYS A 39 -2.52 -27.17 31.99
N PRO A 40 -3.41 -27.41 32.97
CA PRO A 40 -4.36 -26.52 33.68
C PRO A 40 -4.36 -26.74 35.23
N ALA A 41 -4.84 -25.79 36.06
CA ALA A 41 -6.11 -25.80 36.85
C ALA A 41 -5.82 -25.49 38.36
N PRO A 42 -6.78 -25.16 39.28
CA PRO A 42 -8.25 -25.04 39.19
C PRO A 42 -8.80 -23.71 39.86
N PRO A 43 -10.06 -23.56 40.35
CA PRO A 43 -11.08 -22.68 39.77
C PRO A 43 -11.65 -21.59 40.72
N VAL A 44 -12.68 -20.87 40.24
CA VAL A 44 -13.58 -19.89 40.91
C VAL A 44 -13.01 -18.46 40.84
N GLU A 45 -13.64 -17.49 40.17
CA GLU A 45 -14.99 -16.97 40.44
C GLU A 45 -15.60 -16.28 39.21
N GLU A 46 -16.88 -16.55 38.94
CA GLU A 46 -17.69 -15.86 37.91
C GLU A 46 -17.87 -14.38 38.26
N ALA A 47 -17.22 -13.49 37.51
CA ALA A 47 -17.62 -12.09 37.48
C ALA A 47 -18.83 -11.92 36.55
N LYS A 48 -19.97 -11.61 37.17
CA LYS A 48 -21.24 -11.13 36.59
C LYS A 48 -21.02 -10.09 35.46
N PRO A 49 -21.98 -9.95 34.52
CA PRO A 49 -21.81 -9.27 33.24
C PRO A 49 -21.48 -7.78 33.39
N ALA A 50 -20.55 -7.30 32.55
CA ALA A 50 -20.37 -5.88 32.33
C ALA A 50 -21.68 -5.26 31.77
N PRO A 51 -21.99 -4.01 32.15
CA PRO A 51 -23.26 -3.37 31.81
C PRO A 51 -23.44 -3.19 30.29
N ALA A 52 -24.71 -3.18 29.90
CA ALA A 52 -25.24 -3.09 28.56
C ALA A 52 -24.62 -1.98 27.67
N PRO A 53 -24.69 -2.13 26.33
CA PRO A 53 -24.26 -1.12 25.37
C PRO A 53 -24.87 0.24 25.69
N LYS A 54 -24.04 1.27 25.80
CA LYS A 54 -24.51 2.66 25.75
C LYS A 54 -25.17 2.90 24.39
N GLU A 55 -26.49 2.83 24.43
CA GLU A 55 -27.46 3.78 23.88
C GLU A 55 -26.95 4.63 22.70
N ALA A 56 -27.58 4.34 21.55
CA ALA A 56 -28.02 5.28 20.53
C ALA A 56 -27.79 6.76 20.87
N GLU A 57 -26.77 7.35 20.27
CA GLU A 57 -26.71 8.79 20.06
C GLU A 57 -27.75 9.16 18.99
N GLU A 58 -28.85 9.71 19.50
CA GLU A 58 -29.73 10.74 18.94
C GLU A 58 -29.94 10.81 17.42
N SER A 59 -31.21 10.59 17.08
CA SER A 59 -31.85 10.89 15.81
C SER A 59 -31.81 12.38 15.47
N THR A 60 -30.70 12.88 14.95
CA THR A 60 -30.79 13.87 13.88
C THR A 60 -31.45 13.19 12.67
N PRO A 61 -32.33 13.84 11.89
CA PRO A 61 -32.71 13.31 10.59
C PRO A 61 -31.43 12.95 9.84
N VAL A 62 -31.22 11.66 9.57
CA VAL A 62 -30.01 11.20 8.87
C VAL A 62 -30.10 11.80 7.48
N GLU A 63 -29.44 12.96 7.30
CA GLU A 63 -29.30 13.59 6.01
C GLU A 63 -28.71 12.56 5.06
N LYS A 64 -29.32 12.41 3.89
CA LYS A 64 -28.87 11.42 2.92
C LYS A 64 -27.38 11.67 2.62
N PRO A 65 -26.56 10.61 2.53
CA PRO A 65 -25.15 10.77 2.19
C PRO A 65 -24.97 11.53 0.88
N ASN A 66 -24.02 12.46 0.85
CA ASN A 66 -23.61 13.15 -0.37
C ASN A 66 -22.33 12.54 -0.93
N PHE A 67 -22.45 11.82 -2.04
CA PHE A 67 -21.30 11.20 -2.72
C PHE A 67 -20.71 12.04 -3.86
N ASN A 68 -20.98 13.34 -3.91
CA ASN A 68 -20.22 14.27 -4.74
C ASN A 68 -18.86 14.55 -4.07
N LEU A 69 -17.94 13.60 -4.24
CA LEU A 69 -16.62 13.59 -3.61
C LEU A 69 -15.58 14.16 -4.56
N ASP A 70 -14.78 15.10 -4.04
CA ASP A 70 -13.73 15.74 -4.82
C ASP A 70 -12.54 14.80 -5.07
N ASN A 71 -11.74 15.12 -6.08
CA ASN A 71 -10.56 14.36 -6.46
C ASN A 71 -9.46 14.46 -5.38
N ILE A 72 -8.80 13.33 -5.13
CA ILE A 72 -7.67 13.25 -4.20
C ILE A 72 -6.35 13.51 -4.91
N GLN A 73 -5.53 14.38 -4.35
CA GLN A 73 -4.26 14.84 -4.90
C GLN A 73 -3.05 14.29 -4.12
N PHE A 74 -1.92 14.17 -4.80
CA PHE A 74 -0.69 13.53 -4.30
C PHE A 74 0.55 14.40 -4.51
N GLU A 75 1.60 14.09 -3.77
CA GLU A 75 2.94 14.63 -4.03
C GLU A 75 3.48 14.16 -5.39
N PHE A 76 4.40 14.94 -5.95
CA PHE A 76 4.95 14.66 -7.27
C PHE A 76 5.58 13.26 -7.34
N ASN A 77 5.25 12.52 -8.41
CA ASN A 77 5.70 11.14 -8.65
C ASN A 77 5.56 10.20 -7.43
N SER A 78 4.51 10.39 -6.63
CA SER A 78 4.31 9.66 -5.38
C SER A 78 2.83 9.28 -5.17
N PHE A 79 2.60 8.33 -4.27
CA PHE A 79 1.31 7.98 -3.67
C PHE A 79 1.12 8.61 -2.28
N VAL A 80 2.06 9.46 -1.85
CA VAL A 80 1.93 10.26 -0.62
C VAL A 80 0.84 11.31 -0.85
N LEU A 81 -0.17 11.29 0.02
CA LEU A 81 -1.29 12.23 0.01
C LEU A 81 -0.79 13.65 0.30
N LYS A 82 -1.24 14.61 -0.51
CA LYS A 82 -1.03 16.03 -0.22
C LYS A 82 -1.77 16.44 1.04
N THR A 83 -1.21 17.38 1.80
CA THR A 83 -1.87 17.92 3.00
C THR A 83 -3.26 18.48 2.70
N SER A 84 -3.44 19.12 1.54
CA SER A 84 -4.73 19.66 1.09
C SER A 84 -5.80 18.58 0.87
N SER A 85 -5.41 17.32 0.67
CA SER A 85 -6.33 16.21 0.41
C SER A 85 -6.99 15.67 1.68
N PHE A 86 -6.41 15.90 2.87
CA PHE A 86 -6.95 15.31 4.11
C PHE A 86 -8.36 15.84 4.45
N ALA A 87 -8.61 17.14 4.27
CA ALA A 87 -9.95 17.70 4.49
C ALA A 87 -11.02 17.07 3.56
N ILE A 88 -10.64 16.77 2.31
CA ILE A 88 -11.52 16.09 1.35
C ILE A 88 -11.77 14.64 1.79
N LEU A 89 -10.71 13.93 2.20
CA LEU A 89 -10.81 12.55 2.68
C LEU A 89 -11.67 12.43 3.95
N ASP A 90 -11.52 13.36 4.89
CA ASP A 90 -12.30 13.38 6.13
C ASP A 90 -13.78 13.62 5.86
N LYS A 91 -14.08 14.56 4.96
CA LYS A 91 -15.46 14.77 4.47
C LYS A 91 -16.01 13.51 3.82
N ALA A 92 -15.23 12.85 2.96
CA ALA A 92 -15.62 11.60 2.33
C ALA A 92 -15.92 10.51 3.37
N VAL A 93 -15.07 10.36 4.40
CA VAL A 93 -15.29 9.41 5.49
C VAL A 93 -16.60 9.69 6.23
N ALA A 94 -16.88 10.96 6.54
CA ALA A 94 -18.10 11.36 7.22
C ALA A 94 -19.34 10.97 6.40
N GLU A 95 -19.33 11.21 5.09
CA GLU A 95 -20.43 10.82 4.20
C GLU A 95 -20.54 9.29 4.05
N MET A 96 -19.43 8.58 3.93
CA MET A 96 -19.43 7.11 3.82
C MET A 96 -19.95 6.43 5.08
N LYS A 97 -19.71 7.00 6.28
CA LYS A 97 -20.25 6.47 7.55
C LYS A 97 -21.77 6.53 7.62
N LYS A 98 -22.42 7.46 6.90
CA LYS A 98 -23.89 7.55 6.81
C LYS A 98 -24.49 6.40 6.00
N ALA A 99 -23.71 5.68 5.19
CA ALA A 99 -24.16 4.56 4.37
C ALA A 99 -23.14 3.41 4.35
N PRO A 100 -23.06 2.60 5.42
CA PRO A 100 -22.01 1.60 5.61
C PRO A 100 -22.02 0.44 4.61
N ASN A 101 -23.13 0.26 3.88
CA ASN A 101 -23.29 -0.80 2.88
C ASN A 101 -22.93 -0.37 1.45
N THR A 102 -22.69 0.92 1.22
CA THR A 102 -22.34 1.43 -0.11
C THR A 102 -20.95 0.95 -0.51
N LYS A 103 -20.82 0.51 -1.76
CA LYS A 103 -19.57 0.11 -2.39
C LYS A 103 -19.03 1.25 -3.25
N PHE A 104 -17.72 1.38 -3.30
CA PHE A 104 -17.01 2.43 -4.01
C PHE A 104 -15.90 1.85 -4.88
N VAL A 105 -15.69 2.49 -6.03
CA VAL A 105 -14.52 2.27 -6.89
C VAL A 105 -13.58 3.46 -6.73
N LEU A 106 -12.32 3.17 -6.41
CA LEU A 106 -11.23 4.14 -6.34
C LEU A 106 -10.43 4.05 -7.63
N ASN A 107 -10.57 5.07 -8.47
CA ASN A 107 -9.95 5.14 -9.80
C ASN A 107 -8.68 5.98 -9.68
N GLY A 108 -7.52 5.35 -9.78
CA GLY A 108 -6.23 6.03 -9.75
C GLY A 108 -5.76 6.42 -11.14
N HIS A 109 -5.15 7.60 -11.24
CA HIS A 109 -4.61 8.16 -12.48
C HIS A 109 -3.20 8.75 -12.27
N SER A 110 -2.43 8.85 -13.36
CA SER A 110 -1.14 9.53 -13.41
C SER A 110 -1.10 10.61 -14.48
N SER A 111 -0.06 11.46 -14.43
CA SER A 111 0.34 12.27 -15.58
C SER A 111 1.03 11.39 -16.62
N ALA A 112 1.24 11.93 -17.82
CA ALA A 112 1.87 11.21 -18.94
C ALA A 112 3.40 11.06 -18.85
N GLU A 113 4.00 11.52 -17.76
CA GLU A 113 5.46 11.46 -17.57
C GLU A 113 5.87 10.02 -17.19
N GLY A 114 7.00 9.55 -17.74
CA GLY A 114 7.51 8.20 -17.44
C GLY A 114 6.93 7.10 -18.34
N THR A 115 7.14 5.84 -17.97
CA THR A 115 6.68 4.70 -18.76
C THR A 115 5.23 4.33 -18.42
N PRO A 116 4.46 3.76 -19.37
CA PRO A 116 3.10 3.28 -19.11
C PRO A 116 3.00 2.29 -17.95
N GLU A 117 3.99 1.40 -17.80
CA GLU A 117 4.01 0.40 -16.72
C GLU A 117 4.20 1.06 -15.35
N HIS A 118 5.09 2.04 -15.26
CA HIS A 118 5.30 2.83 -14.03
C HIS A 118 4.04 3.61 -13.67
N ASN A 119 3.44 4.28 -14.65
CA ASN A 119 2.22 5.04 -14.47
C ASN A 119 1.04 4.18 -14.03
N MET A 120 0.90 2.98 -14.61
CA MET A 120 -0.09 2.00 -14.18
C MET A 120 0.12 1.61 -12.71
N SER A 121 1.34 1.22 -12.33
CA SER A 121 1.65 0.87 -10.93
C SER A 121 1.36 2.03 -9.97
N LEU A 122 1.85 3.23 -10.29
CA LEU A 122 1.66 4.42 -9.46
C LEU A 122 0.18 4.79 -9.29
N SER A 123 -0.62 4.61 -10.36
CA SER A 123 -2.06 4.84 -10.30
C SER A 123 -2.77 3.87 -9.33
N ILE A 124 -2.37 2.60 -9.33
CA ILE A 124 -2.88 1.59 -8.39
C ILE A 124 -2.46 1.94 -6.95
N ASP A 125 -1.20 2.31 -6.75
CA ASP A 125 -0.67 2.67 -5.43
C ASP A 125 -1.37 3.89 -4.83
N ARG A 126 -1.71 4.89 -5.64
CA ARG A 126 -2.50 6.05 -5.24
C ARG A 126 -3.90 5.67 -4.75
N ALA A 127 -4.60 4.83 -5.51
CA ALA A 127 -5.91 4.34 -5.12
C ALA A 127 -5.83 3.48 -3.83
N ASN A 128 -4.76 2.69 -3.67
CA ASN A 128 -4.48 1.96 -2.43
C ASN A 128 -4.19 2.88 -1.23
N ALA A 129 -3.49 4.00 -1.43
CA ALA A 129 -3.24 4.97 -0.37
C ALA A 129 -4.55 5.59 0.15
N VAL A 130 -5.46 5.93 -0.76
CA VAL A 130 -6.81 6.42 -0.41
C VAL A 130 -7.61 5.34 0.33
N LYS A 131 -7.62 4.10 -0.15
CA LYS A 131 -8.25 2.98 0.56
C LYS A 131 -7.68 2.80 1.96
N SER A 132 -6.36 2.88 2.11
CA SER A 132 -5.68 2.72 3.40
C SER A 132 -6.12 3.82 4.37
N TYR A 133 -6.24 5.07 3.90
CA TYR A 133 -6.80 6.16 4.70
C TYR A 133 -8.20 5.84 5.20
N PHE A 134 -9.10 5.42 4.30
CA PHE A 134 -10.48 5.07 4.65
C PHE A 134 -10.60 3.91 5.63
N VAL A 135 -9.80 2.86 5.45
CA VAL A 135 -9.77 1.73 6.37
C VAL A 135 -9.26 2.14 7.74
N ASN A 136 -8.19 2.95 7.80
CA ASN A 136 -7.66 3.48 9.06
C ASN A 136 -8.67 4.41 9.77
N ALA A 137 -9.56 5.06 9.02
CA ALA A 137 -10.64 5.87 9.56
C ALA A 137 -11.89 5.07 10.01
N GLY A 138 -11.83 3.74 9.90
CA GLY A 138 -12.84 2.79 10.39
C GLY A 138 -13.83 2.29 9.33
N LEU A 139 -13.59 2.52 8.04
CA LEU A 139 -14.45 2.01 6.97
C LEU A 139 -14.09 0.57 6.61
N ASN A 140 -15.09 -0.24 6.23
CA ASN A 140 -14.85 -1.64 5.87
C ASN A 140 -14.05 -1.73 4.56
N ALA A 141 -12.90 -2.41 4.58
CA ALA A 141 -12.04 -2.60 3.41
C ALA A 141 -12.75 -3.27 2.22
N ALA A 142 -13.77 -4.10 2.49
CA ALA A 142 -14.59 -4.77 1.48
C ALA A 142 -15.57 -3.82 0.76
N ASN A 143 -15.64 -2.55 1.17
CA ASN A 143 -16.42 -1.53 0.47
C ASN A 143 -15.67 -0.88 -0.69
N PHE A 144 -14.38 -1.18 -0.88
CA PHE A 144 -13.53 -0.48 -1.85
C PHE A 144 -12.90 -1.42 -2.88
N THR A 145 -13.20 -1.15 -4.15
CA THR A 145 -12.54 -1.74 -5.31
C THR A 145 -11.50 -0.76 -5.85
N ILE A 146 -10.32 -1.26 -6.21
CA ILE A 146 -9.22 -0.47 -6.77
C ILE A 146 -9.17 -0.66 -8.28
N VAL A 147 -9.07 0.44 -9.04
CA VAL A 147 -8.81 0.41 -10.48
C VAL A 147 -7.70 1.41 -10.80
N GLY A 148 -6.65 0.93 -11.46
CA GLY A 148 -5.58 1.76 -11.99
C GLY A 148 -5.79 2.05 -13.47
N HIS A 149 -5.68 3.32 -13.86
CA HIS A 149 -5.81 3.76 -15.24
C HIS A 149 -4.50 4.20 -15.87
N GLY A 150 -3.44 4.35 -15.06
CA GLY A 150 -2.23 5.03 -15.48
C GLY A 150 -2.54 6.42 -16.03
N GLU A 151 -1.92 6.73 -17.16
CA GLU A 151 -1.98 7.99 -17.89
C GLU A 151 -3.07 8.02 -18.98
N LYS A 152 -3.86 6.95 -19.10
CA LYS A 152 -4.75 6.73 -20.25
C LYS A 152 -6.02 7.58 -20.27
N GLU A 153 -6.39 8.14 -19.11
CA GLU A 153 -7.61 8.94 -18.94
C GLU A 153 -7.29 10.33 -18.35
N PRO A 154 -6.63 11.20 -19.13
CA PRO A 154 -6.36 12.57 -18.72
C PRO A 154 -7.64 13.40 -18.74
N ILE A 155 -7.81 14.29 -17.77
CA ILE A 155 -8.91 15.27 -17.72
C ILE A 155 -8.51 16.63 -18.27
N THR A 156 -7.21 16.83 -18.48
CA THR A 156 -6.64 18.05 -19.05
C THR A 156 -5.30 17.73 -19.72
N SER A 157 -4.73 18.70 -20.45
CA SER A 157 -3.45 18.53 -21.15
C SER A 157 -2.32 18.16 -20.18
N ASN A 158 -1.42 17.27 -20.64
CA ASN A 158 -0.18 16.95 -19.92
C ASN A 158 0.99 17.88 -20.28
N ASP A 159 0.76 18.86 -21.15
CA ASP A 159 1.81 19.77 -21.64
C ASP A 159 2.18 20.82 -20.58
N THR A 160 1.26 21.15 -19.68
CA THR A 160 1.44 22.12 -18.59
C THR A 160 1.57 21.42 -17.25
N GLU A 161 2.29 22.02 -16.29
CA GLU A 161 2.40 21.43 -14.95
C GLU A 161 1.07 21.45 -14.22
N GLU A 162 0.29 22.52 -14.39
CA GLU A 162 -1.06 22.64 -13.85
C GLU A 162 -1.94 21.49 -14.33
N GLY A 163 -1.86 21.18 -15.63
CA GLY A 163 -2.60 20.07 -16.20
C GLY A 163 -2.15 18.70 -15.69
N ARG A 164 -0.83 18.49 -15.56
CA ARG A 164 -0.28 17.26 -14.99
C ARG A 164 -0.68 17.08 -13.53
N ILE A 165 -0.69 18.14 -12.72
CA ILE A 165 -1.20 18.11 -11.33
C ILE A 165 -2.64 17.58 -11.33
N MET A 166 -3.52 18.14 -12.16
CA MET A 166 -4.92 17.72 -12.22
C MET A 166 -5.07 16.26 -12.66
N ASN A 167 -4.21 15.75 -13.55
CA ASN A 167 -4.22 14.36 -13.98
C ASN A 167 -3.71 13.38 -12.90
N ARG A 168 -2.83 13.82 -11.99
CA ARG A 168 -2.33 13.01 -10.86
C ARG A 168 -3.35 12.94 -9.73
N ARG A 169 -4.40 12.15 -9.93
CA ARG A 169 -5.56 12.11 -9.04
C ARG A 169 -6.04 10.70 -8.71
N THR A 170 -6.84 10.60 -7.65
CA THR A 170 -7.77 9.48 -7.43
C THR A 170 -9.20 9.97 -7.37
N GLU A 171 -10.08 9.37 -8.16
CA GLU A 171 -11.52 9.64 -8.15
C GLU A 171 -12.24 8.59 -7.31
N ILE A 172 -13.23 9.02 -6.54
CA ILE A 172 -14.05 8.14 -5.71
C ILE A 172 -15.44 8.09 -6.33
N LYS A 173 -15.87 6.91 -6.77
CA LYS A 173 -17.19 6.72 -7.40
C LYS A 173 -17.99 5.66 -6.66
N VAL A 174 -19.30 5.87 -6.55
CA VAL A 174 -20.21 4.82 -6.08
C VAL A 174 -20.24 3.68 -7.10
N GLN A 175 -20.16 2.44 -6.61
CA GLN A 175 -20.30 1.25 -7.43
C GLN A 175 -21.79 0.89 -7.49
N HIS A 176 -22.38 0.98 -8.70
CA HIS A 176 -23.76 0.60 -8.98
C HIS A 176 -23.90 -0.88 -9.32
#